data_AF-A0A0V0GGT3-F1
#
_entry.id   AF-A0A0V0GGT3-F1
#
_cell.length_a   1.000
_cell.length_b   1.000
_cell.length_c   1.000
_cell.angle_alpha   90.00
_cell.angle_beta   90.00
_cell.angle_gamma   90.00
#
_symmetry.space_group_name_H-M   'P 1'
#
loop_
_entity.id
_entity.type
_entity.pdbx_description
1 polymer ?
#
loop_
_entity_poly.entity_id
_entity_poly.type
_entity_poly.pdbx_seq_one_letter_code
_entity_poly.pdbx_strand_id
1 'polypeptide(L)' 'MDSIVLDLNSSSTPSEGIEDEMKAAAQDIASYQVVLSGDGKIVGFQPTNRVAESQWEANPLVKELY' A
#
# COMPACT_ATOMS: atom_id res chain seq x y z
N MET A 1 28.08 -1.60 -21.63
CA MET A 1 28.68 -1.64 -20.29
C MET A 1 28.86 -0.21 -19.79
N ASP A 2 28.52 0.25 -18.57
CA ASP A 2 27.61 -0.20 -17.48
C ASP A 2 27.56 0.93 -16.41
N SER A 3 26.58 1.09 -15.50
CA SER A 3 25.13 0.75 -15.47
C SER A 3 24.50 1.32 -14.16
N ILE A 4 23.16 1.45 -14.09
CA ILE A 4 22.31 1.49 -12.85
C ILE A 4 22.57 2.67 -11.87
N VAL A 5 21.84 3.80 -11.92
CA VAL A 5 20.50 4.17 -11.33
C VAL A 5 20.42 4.47 -9.81
N LEU A 6 19.43 5.30 -9.45
CA LEU A 6 18.84 5.59 -8.12
C LEU A 6 19.50 6.71 -7.28
N ASP A 7 19.20 7.97 -7.63
CA ASP A 7 19.09 9.03 -6.63
C ASP A 7 17.61 9.18 -6.22
N LEU A 8 17.22 8.46 -5.16
CA LEU A 8 15.93 8.60 -4.48
C LEU A 8 16.14 9.15 -3.06
N ASN A 9 16.83 10.29 -2.94
CA ASN A 9 16.91 11.03 -1.68
C ASN A 9 16.22 12.41 -1.73
N SER A 10 15.06 12.48 -2.37
CA SER A 10 14.11 13.58 -2.15
C SER A 10 13.28 13.34 -0.89
N SER A 11 13.94 13.30 0.28
CA SER A 11 13.26 13.33 1.57
C SER A 11 12.73 14.74 1.84
N SER A 12 11.58 15.07 1.24
CA SER A 12 10.85 16.29 1.57
C SER A 12 10.14 16.07 2.89
N THR A 13 10.60 16.75 3.95
CA THR A 13 9.89 16.81 5.23
C THR A 13 8.49 17.40 5.00
N PRO A 14 7.40 16.71 5.42
CA PRO A 14 6.07 17.31 5.40
C PRO A 14 6.04 18.59 6.24
N SER A 15 5.25 19.57 5.80
CA SER A 15 4.92 20.72 6.63
C SER A 15 3.79 20.34 7.59
N GLU A 16 3.86 20.81 8.83
CA GLU A 16 3.06 20.36 9.98
C GLU A 16 1.53 20.42 9.78
N GLY A 17 1.03 21.22 8.81
CA GLY A 17 -0.39 21.25 8.43
C GLY A 17 -0.82 20.21 7.37
N ILE A 18 0.12 19.71 6.56
CA ILE A 18 -0.16 18.68 5.53
C ILE A 18 -0.39 17.32 6.19
N GLU A 19 0.25 17.08 7.34
CA GLU A 19 0.20 15.81 8.06
C GLU A 19 -1.22 15.44 8.52
N ASP A 20 -1.99 16.41 9.02
CA ASP A 20 -3.35 16.17 9.51
C ASP A 20 -4.34 15.89 8.36
N GLU A 21 -4.29 16.68 7.27
CA GLU A 21 -5.08 16.40 6.06
C GLU A 21 -4.68 15.07 5.40
N MET A 22 -3.39 14.74 5.39
CA MET A 22 -2.89 13.46 4.88
C MET A 22 -3.26 12.29 5.78
N LYS A 23 -3.36 12.45 7.10
CA LYS A 23 -3.92 11.44 8.02
C LYS A 23 -5.43 11.29 7.86
N ALA A 24 -6.17 12.37 7.66
CA ALA A 24 -7.60 12.31 7.38
C ALA A 24 -7.87 11.59 6.06
N ALA A 25 -7.14 11.93 4.99
CA ALA A 25 -7.20 11.22 3.72
C ALA A 25 -6.76 9.74 3.85
N ALA A 26 -5.72 9.44 4.65
CA ALA A 26 -5.27 8.07 4.87
C ALA A 26 -6.30 7.18 5.60
N GLN A 27 -7.25 7.74 6.35
CA GLN A 27 -8.37 6.97 6.90
C GLN A 27 -9.35 6.51 5.80
N ASP A 28 -9.43 7.22 4.67
CA ASP A 28 -10.25 6.89 3.51
C ASP A 28 -9.51 6.03 2.45
N ILE A 29 -8.21 5.76 2.66
CA ILE A 29 -7.44 4.85 1.78
C ILE A 29 -7.67 3.40 2.23
N ALA A 30 -8.23 2.57 1.34
CA ALA A 30 -8.30 1.12 1.52
C ALA A 30 -6.89 0.53 1.69
N SER A 31 -6.58 0.09 2.92
CA SER A 31 -5.27 -0.41 3.29
C SER A 31 -5.28 -1.93 3.49
N TYR A 32 -4.28 -2.62 2.91
CA TYR A 32 -4.19 -4.08 2.92
C TYR A 32 -2.77 -4.52 3.29
N GLN A 33 -2.66 -5.59 4.09
CA GLN A 33 -1.39 -6.28 4.35
C GLN A 33 -1.32 -7.54 3.48
N VAL A 34 -0.29 -7.65 2.64
CA VAL A 34 -0.06 -8.79 1.75
C VAL A 34 0.98 -9.73 2.35
N VAL A 35 0.75 -11.03 2.23
CA VAL A 35 1.67 -12.10 2.65
C VAL A 35 2.28 -12.74 1.41
N LEU A 36 3.62 -12.79 1.37
CA LEU A 36 4.39 -13.40 0.28
C LEU A 36 5.04 -14.70 0.73
N SER A 37 5.17 -15.65 -0.19
CA SER A 37 6.02 -16.83 -0.04
C SER A 37 7.50 -16.50 -0.25
N GLY A 38 8.39 -17.45 0.08
CA GLY A 38 9.83 -17.32 -0.15
C GLY A 38 10.24 -17.20 -1.62
N ASP A 39 9.38 -17.64 -2.56
CA ASP A 39 9.54 -17.43 -4.01
C ASP A 39 8.82 -16.16 -4.53
N GLY A 40 8.33 -15.30 -3.64
CA GLY A 40 7.77 -13.98 -3.98
C GLY A 40 6.33 -13.99 -4.50
N LYS A 41 5.62 -15.11 -4.43
CA LYS A 41 4.20 -15.19 -4.80
C LYS A 41 3.32 -14.71 -3.65
N ILE A 42 2.17 -14.16 -4.00
CA ILE A 42 1.14 -13.83 -3.01
C ILE A 42 0.49 -15.13 -2.52
N VAL A 43 0.45 -15.33 -1.20
CA VAL A 43 -0.20 -16.48 -0.55
C VAL A 43 -1.38 -16.10 0.33
N GLY A 44 -1.63 -14.81 0.49
CA GLY A 44 -2.76 -14.27 1.23
C GLY A 44 -2.64 -12.76 1.39
N PHE A 45 -3.74 -12.12 1.80
CA PHE A 45 -3.76 -10.73 2.23
C PHE A 45 -4.94 -10.50 3.17
N GLN A 46 -4.87 -9.44 3.98
CA GLN A 46 -5.94 -9.04 4.88
C GLN A 46 -6.18 -7.53 4.80
N PRO A 47 -7.43 -7.06 4.92
CA PRO A 47 -7.72 -5.63 5.10
C PRO A 47 -7.20 -5.18 6.47
N THR A 48 -6.68 -3.95 6.55
CA THR A 48 -6.22 -3.36 7.83
C THR A 48 -7.12 -2.21 8.31
N ASN A 49 -8.10 -1.80 7.51
CA ASN A 49 -9.13 -0.83 7.88
C ASN A 49 -10.50 -1.16 7.28
N ARG A 50 -11.53 -0.53 7.84
CA ARG A 50 -12.94 -0.69 7.41
C ARG A 50 -13.19 -0.34 5.94
N VAL A 51 -12.39 0.57 5.37
CA VAL A 51 -12.51 0.95 3.95
C VAL A 51 -12.03 -0.20 3.05
N ALA A 52 -10.96 -0.90 3.43
CA ALA A 52 -10.51 -2.11 2.75
C ALA A 52 -11.49 -3.29 2.86
N GLU A 53 -12.20 -3.44 3.99
CA GLU A 53 -13.31 -4.39 4.09
C GLU A 53 -14.45 -4.03 3.11
N SER A 54 -14.84 -2.75 3.06
CA SER A 54 -15.91 -2.29 2.17
C SER A 54 -15.55 -2.34 0.68
N GLN A 55 -14.26 -2.32 0.35
CA GLN A 55 -13.74 -2.37 -1.02
C GLN A 55 -13.16 -3.76 -1.39
N TRP A 56 -13.39 -4.77 -0.55
CA TRP A 56 -12.82 -6.12 -0.71
C TRP A 56 -13.08 -6.70 -2.11
N GLU A 57 -14.33 -6.80 -2.54
CA GLU A 57 -14.73 -7.33 -3.86
C GLU A 57 -14.15 -6.55 -5.06
N ALA A 58 -13.75 -5.29 -4.86
CA ALA A 58 -13.12 -4.47 -5.88
C ALA A 58 -11.60 -4.68 -5.95
N ASN A 59 -10.98 -5.30 -4.95
CA ASN A 59 -9.55 -5.54 -4.90
C ASN A 59 -9.14 -6.66 -5.88
N PRO A 60 -8.22 -6.41 -6.84
CA PRO A 60 -7.78 -7.44 -7.80
C PRO A 60 -7.12 -8.64 -7.11
N LEU A 61 -6.55 -8.48 -5.90
CA LEU A 61 -5.97 -9.57 -5.14
C LEU A 61 -6.99 -10.60 -4.64
N VAL A 62 -8.29 -10.26 -4.54
CA VAL A 62 -9.33 -11.27 -4.28
C VAL A 62 -9.34 -12.28 -5.42
N LYS A 63 -9.43 -11.81 -6.67
CA LYS A 63 -9.62 -12.63 -7.88
C LYS A 63 -8.42 -13.54 -8.21
N GLU A 64 -7.24 -13.21 -7.69
CA GLU A 64 -6.02 -14.02 -7.82
C GLU A 64 -5.94 -15.14 -6.75
N LEU A 65 -6.73 -15.06 -5.68
CA LEU A 65 -6.68 -15.96 -4.51
C LEU A 65 -8.00 -16.69 -4.20
N TYR A 66 -9.13 -16.19 -4.74
CA TYR A 66 -10.51 -16.65 -4.51
C TYR A 66 -11.35 -16.55 -5.79
#